data_AF-A0A8S0XPA7-F1
#
_entry.id   AF-A0A8S0XPA7-F1
#
_cell.length_a   1.000
_cell.length_b   1.000
_cell.length_c   1.000
_cell.angle_alpha   90.00
_cell.angle_beta   90.00
_cell.angle_gamma   90.00
#
_symmetry.space_group_name_H-M   'P 1'
#
loop_
_entity.id
_entity.type
_entity.pdbx_description
1 polymer ?
#
loop_
_entity_poly.entity_id
_entity_poly.type
_entity_poly.pdbx_seq_one_letter_code
_entity_poly.pdbx_strand_id
1 'polypeptide(L)'
;MHSGHAFSLSVCRALQEWFEVDDLCRITFIYVPSALRWDIHGEAHKYVTELKVGVGCCKMDNSIDTLHSQAAHSVLDSWSSTFQDLTYRGSEFLELQWPDGRPMQPLYLNGGPWLSTFEHSITEFACVCWCITGHVPIGAYYRHFKINEPHGCTCGAALQSRQHILFRCRNRYSVHYPYFPRDIALFLKHNPMVFGFNRDPLGVG
;
A
#
# COMPACT_ATOMS: atom_id res chain seq x y z
N MET A 1 -20.48 -14.93 9.17
CA MET A 1 -21.40 -13.78 9.03
C MET A 1 -20.89 -12.68 9.94
N HIS A 2 -20.56 -11.50 9.42
CA HIS A 2 -20.18 -10.36 10.27
C HIS A 2 -21.32 -10.05 11.26
N SER A 3 -21.03 -9.60 12.48
CA SER A 3 -22.05 -9.30 13.50
C SER A 3 -23.09 -8.29 13.00
N GLY A 4 -22.65 -7.31 12.21
CA GLY A 4 -23.51 -6.39 11.47
C GLY A 4 -24.45 -7.08 10.48
N HIS A 5 -24.04 -8.16 9.81
CA HIS A 5 -24.91 -8.89 8.88
C HIS A 5 -26.00 -9.67 9.63
N ALA A 6 -25.67 -10.31 10.74
CA ALA A 6 -26.65 -10.99 11.57
C ALA A 6 -27.68 -9.99 12.15
N PHE A 7 -27.20 -8.82 12.61
CA PHE A 7 -28.07 -7.75 13.10
C PHE A 7 -28.94 -7.18 11.97
N SER A 8 -28.37 -6.87 10.80
CA SER A 8 -29.13 -6.40 9.64
C SER A 8 -30.20 -7.40 9.21
N LEU A 9 -29.89 -8.70 9.21
CA LEU A 9 -30.88 -9.73 8.89
C LEU A 9 -32.02 -9.78 9.91
N SER A 10 -31.72 -9.65 11.20
CA SER A 10 -32.74 -9.56 12.25
C SER A 10 -33.62 -8.32 12.10
N VAL A 11 -33.02 -7.17 11.79
CA VAL A 11 -33.75 -5.93 11.51
C VAL A 11 -34.62 -6.09 10.27
N CYS A 12 -34.09 -6.66 9.18
CA CYS A 12 -34.87 -6.90 7.96
C CYS A 12 -36.08 -7.82 8.22
N ARG A 13 -35.93 -8.86 9.06
CA ARG A 13 -37.06 -9.73 9.44
C ARG A 13 -38.13 -8.98 10.24
N ALA A 14 -37.74 -8.20 11.24
CA ALA A 14 -38.68 -7.41 12.02
C ALA A 14 -39.38 -6.34 11.17
N LEU A 15 -38.65 -5.71 10.24
CA LEU A 15 -39.23 -4.75 9.30
C LEU A 15 -40.20 -5.43 8.33
N GLN A 16 -39.88 -6.64 7.87
CA GLN A 16 -40.78 -7.41 7.00
C GLN A 16 -42.12 -7.68 7.70
N GLU A 17 -42.09 -8.21 8.93
CA GLU A 17 -43.31 -8.45 9.72
C GLU A 17 -44.11 -7.15 9.93
N TRP A 18 -43.42 -6.01 10.13
CA TRP A 18 -44.07 -4.72 10.29
C TRP A 18 -44.72 -4.21 9.00
N PHE A 19 -44.08 -4.40 7.85
CA PHE A 19 -44.66 -4.04 6.54
C PHE A 19 -45.85 -4.92 6.15
N GLU A 20 -45.93 -6.16 6.66
CA GLU A 20 -47.07 -7.07 6.40
C GLU A 20 -48.35 -6.68 7.17
N VAL A 21 -48.27 -5.77 8.16
CA VAL A 21 -49.43 -5.35 8.99
C VAL A 21 -50.31 -4.31 8.30
N ASP A 22 -49.73 -3.38 7.55
CA ASP A 22 -50.46 -2.29 6.88
C ASP A 22 -49.69 -1.82 5.63
N ASP A 23 -50.37 -1.74 4.49
CA ASP A 23 -49.84 -1.22 3.22
C ASP A 23 -49.42 0.26 3.29
N LEU A 24 -49.81 0.97 4.35
CA LEU A 24 -49.39 2.35 4.63
C LEU A 24 -48.04 2.44 5.38
N CYS A 25 -47.50 1.34 5.89
CA CYS A 25 -46.19 1.31 6.53
C CYS A 25 -45.10 1.63 5.50
N ARG A 26 -44.42 2.77 5.68
CA ARG A 26 -43.32 3.21 4.80
C ARG A 26 -42.14 3.70 5.61
N ILE A 27 -40.94 3.41 5.11
CA ILE A 27 -39.68 3.96 5.64
C ILE A 27 -39.12 4.92 4.60
N THR A 28 -38.81 6.14 5.03
CA THR A 28 -38.13 7.13 4.21
C THR A 28 -36.74 7.36 4.77
N PHE A 29 -35.72 7.15 3.95
CA PHE A 29 -34.35 7.50 4.30
C PHE A 29 -34.11 8.96 3.94
N ILE A 30 -33.83 9.78 4.94
CA ILE A 30 -33.46 11.18 4.75
C ILE A 30 -31.97 11.29 5.01
N TYR A 31 -31.22 11.67 3.98
CA TYR A 31 -29.80 11.96 4.11
C TYR A 31 -29.60 13.33 4.76
N VAL A 32 -28.81 13.37 5.82
CA VAL A 32 -28.49 14.60 6.55
C VAL A 32 -26.97 14.78 6.53
N PRO A 33 -26.45 15.82 5.86
CA PRO A 33 -25.03 16.14 5.91
C PRO A 33 -24.53 16.33 7.35
N SER A 34 -23.42 15.70 7.71
CA SER A 34 -22.82 15.78 9.05
C SER A 34 -22.45 17.22 9.47
N ALA A 35 -22.19 18.10 8.50
CA ALA A 35 -21.91 19.51 8.71
C ALA A 35 -23.09 20.28 9.34
N LEU A 36 -24.33 19.80 9.17
CA LEU A 36 -25.52 20.44 9.73
C LEU A 36 -25.69 20.23 11.23
N ARG A 37 -24.89 19.33 11.83
CA ARG A 37 -24.89 19.02 13.28
C ARG A 37 -26.30 18.89 13.86
N TRP A 38 -27.18 18.19 13.17
CA TRP A 38 -28.56 18.06 13.62
C TRP A 38 -28.61 17.26 14.92
N ASP A 39 -29.06 17.89 16.00
CA ASP A 39 -28.89 17.40 17.37
C ASP A 39 -29.43 15.99 17.58
N ILE A 40 -30.60 15.65 17.04
CA ILE A 40 -31.20 14.31 17.19
C ILE A 40 -30.32 13.24 16.51
N HIS A 41 -29.73 13.56 15.36
CA HIS A 41 -28.81 12.65 14.67
C HIS A 41 -27.48 12.54 15.43
N GLY A 42 -27.00 13.64 16.02
CA GLY A 42 -25.82 13.66 16.88
C GLY A 42 -25.99 12.78 18.12
N GLU A 43 -27.12 12.91 18.81
CA GLU A 43 -27.45 12.11 20.00
C GLU A 43 -27.67 10.64 19.63
N ALA A 44 -28.36 10.33 18.53
CA ALA A 44 -28.50 8.96 18.05
C ALA A 44 -27.14 8.34 17.67
N HIS A 45 -26.28 9.10 16.99
CA HIS A 45 -24.93 8.65 16.64
C HIS A 45 -24.08 8.39 17.90
N LYS A 46 -24.12 9.32 18.86
CA LYS A 46 -23.42 9.19 20.14
C LYS A 46 -23.93 7.97 20.92
N TYR A 47 -25.25 7.81 21.04
CA TYR A 47 -25.86 6.65 21.67
C TYR A 47 -25.43 5.33 21.02
N VAL A 48 -25.48 5.24 19.68
CA VAL A 48 -25.10 4.02 18.95
C VAL A 48 -23.59 3.73 19.06
N THR A 49 -22.74 4.75 19.04
CA THR A 49 -21.28 4.58 19.17
C THR A 49 -20.84 4.29 20.60
N GLU A 50 -21.58 4.78 21.60
CA GLU A 50 -21.35 4.46 23.01
C GLU A 50 -21.96 3.11 23.42
N LEU A 51 -22.96 2.61 22.68
CA LEU A 51 -23.60 1.32 22.92
C LEU A 51 -22.62 0.19 22.59
N LYS A 52 -21.96 -0.33 23.63
CA LYS A 52 -21.16 -1.55 23.55
C LYS A 52 -22.08 -2.77 23.48
N VAL A 53 -22.55 -3.10 22.27
CA VAL A 53 -23.23 -4.38 22.04
C VAL A 53 -22.18 -5.49 22.12
N GLY A 54 -22.39 -6.46 23.01
CA GLY A 54 -21.57 -7.66 23.07
C GLY A 54 -21.69 -8.43 21.77
N VAL A 55 -20.72 -8.25 20.87
CA VAL A 55 -20.59 -9.09 19.68
C VAL A 55 -20.31 -10.51 20.20
N GLY A 56 -21.16 -11.45 19.77
CA GLY A 56 -21.27 -12.81 20.32
C GLY A 56 -19.93 -13.46 20.69
N CYS A 57 -19.96 -14.24 21.77
CA CYS A 57 -18.83 -14.90 22.44
C CYS A 57 -17.96 -15.82 21.57
N CYS A 58 -18.20 -15.88 20.26
CA CYS A 58 -17.40 -16.60 19.31
C CYS A 58 -16.59 -15.57 18.53
N LYS A 59 -15.27 -15.49 18.74
CA LYS A 59 -14.40 -15.03 17.67
C LYS A 59 -14.76 -15.88 16.46
N MET A 60 -15.39 -15.28 15.46
CA MET A 60 -15.62 -15.97 14.21
C MET A 60 -14.26 -16.05 13.52
N ASP A 61 -13.49 -17.09 13.85
CA ASP A 61 -12.23 -17.48 13.21
C ASP A 61 -12.43 -17.77 11.68
N ASN A 62 -13.66 -17.62 11.19
CA ASN A 62 -14.12 -17.79 9.82
C ASN A 62 -14.70 -16.51 9.18
N SER A 63 -14.49 -15.32 9.77
CA SER A 63 -14.78 -14.07 9.04
C SER A 63 -13.84 -13.96 7.83
N ILE A 64 -14.33 -13.46 6.69
CA ILE A 64 -13.51 -13.25 5.49
C ILE A 64 -12.29 -12.39 5.80
N ASP A 65 -12.46 -11.33 6.61
CA ASP A 65 -11.35 -10.47 7.01
C ASP A 65 -10.32 -11.19 7.89
N THR A 66 -10.78 -12.10 8.76
CA THR A 66 -9.89 -12.93 9.58
C THR A 66 -9.11 -13.90 8.72
N LEU A 67 -9.77 -14.53 7.74
CA LEU A 67 -9.12 -15.43 6.77
C LEU A 67 -8.12 -14.68 5.87
N HIS A 68 -8.49 -13.49 5.38
CA HIS A 68 -7.59 -12.62 4.60
C HIS A 68 -6.38 -12.20 5.43
N SER A 69 -6.60 -11.80 6.68
CA SER A 69 -5.52 -11.43 7.59
C SER A 69 -4.59 -12.62 7.84
N GLN A 70 -5.14 -13.80 8.15
CA GLN A 70 -4.36 -15.01 8.39
C GLN A 70 -3.55 -15.43 7.15
N ALA A 71 -4.16 -15.41 5.97
CA ALA A 71 -3.48 -15.71 4.72
C ALA A 71 -2.33 -14.73 4.44
N ALA A 72 -2.56 -13.43 4.62
CA ALA A 72 -1.54 -12.41 4.40
C ALA A 72 -0.36 -12.56 5.38
N HIS A 73 -0.61 -12.86 6.65
CA HIS A 73 0.46 -13.15 7.62
C HIS A 73 1.22 -14.43 7.27
N SER A 74 0.53 -15.50 6.87
CA SER A 74 1.19 -16.74 6.45
C SER A 74 2.09 -16.53 5.22
N VAL A 75 1.65 -15.74 4.25
CA VAL A 75 2.47 -15.37 3.08
C VAL A 75 3.66 -14.51 3.51
N LEU A 76 3.43 -13.54 4.40
CA LEU A 76 4.49 -12.69 4.91
C LEU A 76 5.55 -13.48 5.69
N ASP A 77 5.16 -14.45 6.50
CA ASP A 77 6.08 -15.31 7.24
C ASP A 77 6.91 -16.19 6.30
N SER A 78 6.25 -16.81 5.32
CA SER A 78 6.92 -17.61 4.27
C SER A 78 7.90 -16.77 3.46
N TRP A 79 7.49 -15.57 3.05
CA TRP A 79 8.35 -14.62 2.35
C TRP A 79 9.52 -14.21 3.24
N SER A 80 9.28 -13.80 4.48
CA SER A 80 10.31 -13.34 5.41
C SER A 80 11.36 -14.41 5.66
N SER A 81 10.94 -15.68 5.80
CA SER A 81 11.85 -16.82 5.93
C SER A 81 12.71 -17.02 4.69
N THR A 82 12.10 -17.00 3.50
CA THR A 82 12.82 -17.19 2.24
C THR A 82 13.75 -16.02 1.94
N PHE A 83 13.33 -14.81 2.31
CA PHE A 83 14.07 -13.58 2.10
C PHE A 83 15.36 -13.48 2.92
N GLN A 84 15.55 -14.30 3.97
CA GLN A 84 16.83 -14.40 4.67
C GLN A 84 17.92 -15.08 3.84
N ASP A 85 17.54 -15.88 2.83
CA ASP A 85 18.49 -16.47 1.90
C ASP A 85 19.00 -15.39 0.93
N LEU A 86 20.29 -15.10 0.99
CA LEU A 86 20.95 -14.10 0.13
C LEU A 86 20.90 -14.48 -1.36
N THR A 87 20.79 -15.76 -1.68
CA THR A 87 20.66 -16.22 -3.08
C THR A 87 19.27 -15.92 -3.63
N TYR A 88 18.23 -16.03 -2.80
CA TYR A 88 16.87 -15.65 -3.15
C TYR A 88 16.71 -14.12 -3.19
N ARG A 89 17.23 -13.41 -2.18
CA ARG A 89 17.15 -11.95 -2.07
C ARG A 89 17.90 -11.24 -3.20
N GLY A 90 19.08 -11.75 -3.55
CA GLY A 90 20.03 -11.09 -4.44
C GLY A 90 20.79 -9.96 -3.74
N SER A 91 21.99 -9.64 -4.26
CA SER A 91 22.85 -8.57 -3.72
C SER A 91 22.33 -7.17 -4.03
N GLU A 92 21.46 -7.05 -5.03
CA GLU A 92 20.92 -5.79 -5.50
C GLU A 92 19.55 -5.47 -4.89
N PHE A 93 19.07 -6.14 -3.85
CA PHE A 93 17.87 -5.69 -3.15
C PHE A 93 18.19 -4.50 -2.22
N LEU A 94 17.38 -3.45 -2.22
CA LEU A 94 17.51 -2.32 -1.30
C LEU A 94 16.62 -2.55 -0.08
N GLU A 95 17.23 -2.84 1.06
CA GLU A 95 16.52 -3.02 2.32
C GLU A 95 16.16 -1.68 2.94
N LEU A 96 14.87 -1.35 2.90
CA LEU A 96 14.31 -0.20 3.58
C LEU A 96 13.87 -0.57 4.98
N GLN A 97 13.84 0.44 5.85
CA GLN A 97 13.43 0.30 7.24
C GLN A 97 12.35 1.35 7.57
N TRP A 98 11.68 1.14 8.70
CA TRP A 98 10.82 2.13 9.34
C TRP A 98 11.62 2.98 10.32
N PRO A 99 11.12 4.17 10.73
CA PRO A 99 11.78 5.01 11.75
C PRO A 99 12.09 4.29 13.06
N ASP A 100 11.35 3.23 13.38
CA ASP A 100 11.56 2.37 14.55
C ASP A 100 12.63 1.27 14.34
N GLY A 101 13.29 1.24 13.19
CA GLY A 101 14.36 0.30 12.84
C GLY A 101 13.87 -1.04 12.29
N ARG A 102 12.56 -1.29 12.21
CA ARG A 102 12.05 -2.54 11.64
C ARG A 102 12.22 -2.56 10.12
N PRO A 103 12.57 -3.72 9.51
CA PRO A 103 12.64 -3.82 8.06
C PRO A 103 11.26 -3.60 7.44
N MET A 104 11.24 -3.00 6.26
CA MET A 104 10.03 -2.84 5.47
C MET A 104 9.54 -4.21 4.99
N GLN A 105 8.24 -4.43 5.10
CA GLN A 105 7.58 -5.67 4.69
C GLN A 105 6.56 -5.42 3.57
N PRO A 106 6.44 -6.32 2.59
CA PRO A 106 5.49 -6.19 1.48
C PRO A 106 4.09 -6.66 1.89
N LEU A 107 3.49 -6.02 2.90
CA LEU A 107 2.13 -6.34 3.37
C LEU A 107 1.11 -5.34 2.83
N TYR A 108 0.03 -5.83 2.25
CA TYR A 108 -1.03 -5.01 1.64
C TYR A 108 -2.21 -4.70 2.58
N LEU A 109 -2.31 -5.38 3.75
CA LEU A 109 -3.38 -5.13 4.71
C LEU A 109 -3.33 -3.66 5.13
N ASN A 110 -4.44 -2.94 4.94
CA ASN A 110 -4.54 -1.49 5.12
C ASN A 110 -3.54 -0.67 4.29
N GLY A 111 -3.28 -1.09 3.05
CA GLY A 111 -2.33 -0.45 2.14
C GLY A 111 -0.86 -0.66 2.49
N GLY A 112 -0.55 -1.30 3.62
CA GLY A 112 0.77 -1.24 4.21
C GLY A 112 1.18 0.22 4.53
N PRO A 113 2.11 0.46 5.45
CA PRO A 113 2.47 1.83 5.79
C PRO A 113 3.19 2.58 4.65
N TRP A 114 3.53 1.91 3.54
CA TRP A 114 4.33 2.50 2.46
C TRP A 114 3.58 2.75 1.14
N LEU A 115 2.54 1.99 0.75
CA LEU A 115 1.86 2.27 -0.54
C LEU A 115 1.23 3.67 -0.54
N SER A 116 0.71 4.11 0.60
CA SER A 116 0.19 5.47 0.80
C SER A 116 1.24 6.57 0.64
N THR A 117 2.53 6.23 0.75
CA THR A 117 3.62 7.17 0.48
C THR A 117 3.77 7.48 -1.03
N PHE A 118 3.23 6.62 -1.90
CA PHE A 118 3.39 6.69 -3.36
C PHE A 118 2.07 6.79 -4.13
N GLU A 119 0.96 7.05 -3.43
CA GLU A 119 -0.43 6.98 -3.92
C GLU A 119 -0.74 7.85 -5.15
N HIS A 120 0.13 8.80 -5.50
CA HIS A 120 -0.17 9.82 -6.51
C HIS A 120 0.32 9.49 -7.94
N SER A 121 1.09 8.41 -8.15
CA SER A 121 1.57 8.05 -9.49
C SER A 121 2.01 6.59 -9.63
N ILE A 122 1.35 5.85 -10.53
CA ILE A 122 1.73 4.47 -10.90
C ILE A 122 3.17 4.42 -11.43
N THR A 123 3.59 5.44 -12.19
CA THR A 123 4.95 5.51 -12.74
C THR A 123 5.99 5.70 -11.65
N GLU A 124 5.71 6.54 -10.65
CA GLU A 124 6.60 6.72 -9.50
C GLU A 124 6.68 5.41 -8.69
N PHE A 125 5.54 4.77 -8.45
CA PHE A 125 5.51 3.48 -7.76
C PHE A 125 6.32 2.39 -8.49
N ALA A 126 6.22 2.31 -9.82
CA ALA A 126 7.04 1.42 -10.62
C ALA A 126 8.54 1.73 -10.47
N CYS A 127 8.92 3.01 -10.52
CA CYS A 127 10.31 3.44 -10.28
C CYS A 127 10.83 3.05 -8.89
N VAL A 128 9.97 3.13 -7.86
CA VAL A 128 10.30 2.67 -6.50
C VAL A 128 10.51 1.17 -6.48
N CYS A 129 9.60 0.40 -7.09
CA CYS A 129 9.71 -1.06 -7.16
C CYS A 129 10.98 -1.50 -7.89
N TRP A 130 11.29 -0.88 -9.03
CA TRP A 130 12.54 -1.12 -9.75
C TRP A 130 13.75 -0.75 -8.90
N CYS A 131 13.73 0.44 -8.27
CA CYS A 131 14.80 0.88 -7.37
C CYS A 131 15.04 -0.12 -6.25
N ILE A 132 13.99 -0.64 -5.61
CA ILE A 132 14.09 -1.58 -4.49
C ILE A 132 14.63 -2.93 -4.97
N THR A 133 14.06 -3.47 -6.03
CA THR A 133 14.41 -4.81 -6.54
C THR A 133 15.74 -4.85 -7.31
N GLY A 134 16.27 -3.70 -7.71
CA GLY A 134 17.47 -3.61 -8.54
C GLY A 134 17.21 -3.81 -10.04
N HIS A 135 15.96 -4.03 -10.45
CA HIS A 135 15.54 -4.14 -11.86
C HIS A 135 15.36 -2.78 -12.54
N VAL A 136 16.34 -1.89 -12.34
CA VAL A 136 16.34 -0.52 -12.88
C VAL A 136 17.01 -0.47 -14.25
N PRO A 137 16.44 0.21 -15.27
CA PRO A 137 17.01 0.34 -16.61
C PRO A 137 18.16 1.34 -16.65
N ILE A 138 19.24 1.02 -15.96
CA ILE A 138 20.46 1.81 -15.84
C ILE A 138 21.66 1.00 -16.33
N GLY A 139 22.81 1.66 -16.45
CA GLY A 139 24.01 1.02 -16.99
C GLY A 139 24.42 -0.30 -16.31
N ALA A 140 24.16 -0.50 -15.02
CA ALA A 140 24.46 -1.77 -14.35
C ALA A 140 23.58 -2.91 -14.85
N TYR A 141 22.29 -2.63 -15.05
CA TYR A 141 21.33 -3.57 -15.63
C TYR A 141 21.67 -3.90 -17.07
N TYR A 142 21.94 -2.89 -17.92
CA TYR A 142 22.32 -3.13 -19.32
C TYR A 142 23.57 -3.99 -19.44
N ARG A 143 24.56 -3.79 -18.56
CA ARG A 143 25.77 -4.61 -18.51
C ARG A 143 25.47 -6.06 -18.15
N HIS A 144 24.64 -6.26 -17.12
CA HIS A 144 24.28 -7.58 -16.64
C HIS A 144 23.57 -8.40 -17.72
N PHE A 145 22.61 -7.76 -18.41
CA PHE A 145 21.83 -8.39 -19.47
C PHE A 145 22.45 -8.29 -20.87
N LYS A 146 23.68 -7.77 -20.99
CA LYS A 146 24.42 -7.61 -22.26
C LYS A 146 23.64 -6.80 -23.31
N ILE A 147 22.89 -5.81 -22.87
CA ILE A 147 22.14 -4.89 -23.73
C ILE A 147 23.10 -3.82 -24.27
N ASN A 148 23.04 -3.54 -25.57
CA ASN A 148 23.92 -2.58 -26.22
C ASN A 148 23.43 -1.12 -26.02
N GLU A 149 23.45 -0.67 -24.77
CA GLU A 149 23.07 0.68 -24.34
C GLU A 149 24.22 1.33 -23.55
N PRO A 150 24.23 2.66 -23.40
CA PRO A 150 25.24 3.35 -22.59
C PRO A 150 25.29 2.85 -21.15
N HIS A 151 26.47 2.41 -20.70
CA HIS A 151 26.66 1.90 -19.34
C HIS A 151 27.11 2.96 -18.33
N GLY A 152 27.71 4.05 -18.81
CA GLY A 152 28.25 5.13 -17.98
C GLY A 152 27.17 6.08 -17.50
N CYS A 153 27.43 6.78 -16.39
CA CYS A 153 26.57 7.88 -15.95
C CYS A 153 26.96 9.18 -16.66
N THR A 154 25.99 10.05 -16.94
CA THR A 154 26.20 11.40 -17.50
C THR A 154 27.08 12.28 -16.61
N CYS A 155 27.27 11.91 -15.34
CA CYS A 155 28.18 12.61 -14.45
C CYS A 155 29.66 12.25 -14.70
N GLY A 156 29.96 11.30 -15.59
CA GLY A 156 31.31 10.82 -15.91
C GLY A 156 31.70 9.52 -15.20
N ALA A 157 30.82 8.91 -14.38
CA ALA A 157 31.12 7.61 -13.78
C ALA A 157 31.10 6.50 -14.85
N ALA A 158 32.11 5.62 -14.83
CA ALA A 158 32.26 4.53 -15.79
C ALA A 158 31.12 3.49 -15.75
N LEU A 159 30.40 3.41 -14.62
CA LEU A 159 29.21 2.59 -14.47
C LEU A 159 28.12 3.35 -13.73
N GLN A 160 26.94 3.41 -14.33
CA GLN A 160 25.73 3.87 -13.67
C GLN A 160 25.11 2.71 -12.89
N SER A 161 25.46 2.59 -11.61
CA SER A 161 24.81 1.67 -10.66
C SER A 161 23.79 2.39 -9.77
N ARG A 162 22.88 1.64 -9.15
CA ARG A 162 21.95 2.19 -8.16
C ARG A 162 22.70 2.87 -7.02
N GLN A 163 23.76 2.22 -6.51
CA GLN A 163 24.61 2.78 -5.48
C GLN A 163 25.25 4.11 -5.93
N HIS A 164 25.72 4.19 -7.17
CA HIS A 164 26.24 5.45 -7.70
C HIS A 164 25.16 6.53 -7.74
N ILE A 165 23.98 6.22 -8.29
CA ILE A 165 22.86 7.16 -8.43
C ILE A 165 22.42 7.71 -7.08
N LEU A 166 22.21 6.84 -6.08
CA LEU A 166 21.68 7.22 -4.78
C LEU A 166 22.70 7.95 -3.90
N PHE A 167 23.99 7.59 -3.99
CA PHE A 167 24.99 8.01 -2.99
C PHE A 167 26.13 8.86 -3.52
N ARG A 168 26.39 8.92 -4.83
CA ARG A 168 27.63 9.51 -5.38
C ARG A 168 27.44 10.40 -6.60
N CYS A 169 26.26 10.38 -7.22
CA CYS A 169 26.08 11.05 -8.50
C CYS A 169 25.95 12.56 -8.32
N ARG A 170 26.95 13.32 -8.79
CA ARG A 170 26.91 14.81 -8.78
C ARG A 170 25.78 15.42 -9.61
N ASN A 171 25.20 14.66 -10.54
CA ASN A 171 24.10 15.10 -11.40
C ASN A 171 22.72 14.77 -10.82
N ARG A 172 22.65 14.18 -9.62
CA ARG A 172 21.40 13.80 -8.96
C ARG A 172 21.33 14.49 -7.61
N TYR A 173 20.22 15.17 -7.38
CA TYR A 173 19.98 15.84 -6.11
C TYR A 173 19.62 14.78 -5.06
N SER A 174 20.37 14.72 -3.98
CA SER A 174 20.08 13.84 -2.84
C SER A 174 20.33 14.62 -1.55
N VAL A 175 19.30 14.76 -0.71
CA VAL A 175 19.41 15.45 0.58
C VAL A 175 19.88 14.47 1.66
N HIS A 176 19.46 13.19 1.56
CA HIS A 176 19.74 12.16 2.56
C HIS A 176 19.83 10.77 1.92
N TYR A 177 20.53 9.87 2.61
CA TYR A 177 20.56 8.44 2.32
C TYR A 177 19.14 7.85 2.40
N PRO A 178 18.64 7.12 1.38
CA PRO A 178 17.33 6.55 1.45
C PRO A 178 17.31 5.27 2.29
N TYR A 179 17.10 5.43 3.60
CA TYR A 179 16.88 4.32 4.52
C TYR A 179 15.38 4.04 4.71
N PHE A 180 14.53 5.04 4.48
CA PHE A 180 13.10 4.95 4.68
C PHE A 180 12.34 5.10 3.35
N PRO A 181 11.13 4.52 3.21
CA PRO A 181 10.31 4.66 1.99
C PRO A 181 10.11 6.12 1.54
N ARG A 182 9.85 7.01 2.51
CA ARG A 182 9.69 8.45 2.26
C ARG A 182 10.92 9.10 1.61
N ASP A 183 12.12 8.60 1.90
CA ASP A 183 13.35 9.18 1.36
C ASP A 183 13.50 8.83 -0.12
N ILE A 184 13.12 7.61 -0.53
CA ILE A 184 13.04 7.25 -1.95
C ILE A 184 11.98 8.11 -2.64
N ALA A 185 10.81 8.28 -2.04
CA ALA A 185 9.75 9.12 -2.60
C ALA A 185 10.26 10.55 -2.85
N LEU A 186 10.92 11.14 -1.85
CA LEU A 186 11.53 12.47 -1.96
C LEU A 186 12.64 12.52 -3.01
N PHE A 187 13.49 11.49 -3.10
CA PHE A 187 14.54 11.41 -4.11
C PHE A 187 13.96 11.38 -5.53
N LEU A 188 12.93 10.56 -5.76
CA LEU A 188 12.25 10.43 -7.05
C LEU A 188 11.49 11.70 -7.43
N LYS A 189 10.95 12.44 -6.46
CA LYS A 189 10.33 13.75 -6.70
C LYS A 189 11.31 14.76 -7.31
N HIS A 190 12.57 14.74 -6.89
CA HIS A 190 13.62 15.62 -7.42
C HIS A 190 14.32 15.06 -8.66
N ASN A 191 14.29 13.73 -8.84
CA ASN A 191 14.93 13.04 -9.95
C ASN A 191 13.88 12.15 -10.65
N PRO A 192 12.85 12.74 -11.27
CA PRO A 192 11.79 11.97 -11.89
C PRO A 192 12.39 11.06 -12.98
N MET A 193 11.87 9.84 -13.07
CA MET A 193 12.27 8.85 -14.07
C MET A 193 13.74 8.39 -14.03
N VAL A 194 14.52 8.73 -13.00
CA VAL A 194 15.93 8.28 -12.88
C VAL A 194 16.09 6.75 -12.87
N PHE A 195 15.03 6.04 -12.45
CA PHE A 195 14.93 4.59 -12.44
C PHE A 195 13.83 4.08 -13.38
N GLY A 196 13.26 4.93 -14.22
CA GLY A 196 12.21 4.55 -15.15
C GLY A 196 12.78 4.21 -16.52
N PHE A 197 12.08 3.35 -17.26
CA PHE A 197 12.40 3.15 -18.67
C PHE A 197 12.16 4.46 -19.42
N ASN A 198 13.00 4.74 -20.40
CA ASN A 198 12.74 5.84 -21.32
C ASN A 198 11.36 5.61 -21.92
N ARG A 199 10.47 6.59 -21.77
CA ARG A 199 9.22 6.58 -22.53
C ARG A 199 9.61 6.83 -23.97
N ASP A 200 9.69 5.77 -24.76
CA ASP A 200 9.69 5.90 -26.20
C ASP A 200 8.42 6.69 -26.57
N PRO A 201 8.48 7.81 -27.30
CA PRO A 201 7.28 8.55 -27.72
C PRO A 201 6.28 7.67 -28.51
N LEU A 202 6.70 6.49 -28.96
CA LEU A 202 5.89 5.48 -29.64
C LEU A 202 5.29 4.41 -28.71
N GLY A 203 5.52 4.51 -27.40
CA GLY A 203 4.80 3.73 -26.39
C GLY A 203 5.00 2.23 -26.52
N VAL A 204 6.18 1.74 -26.15
CA VAL A 204 6.30 0.38 -25.61
C VAL A 204 7.35 0.39 -24.50
N GLY A 205 6.89 0.17 -23.28
CA GLY A 205 7.69 -0.05 -22.08
C GLY A 205 6.95 -1.01 -21.18
#